data_AF-A0A431HPJ2-F1
#
_entry.id   AF-A0A431HPJ2-F1
#
_cell.length_a   1.000
_cell.length_b   1.000
_cell.length_c   1.000
_cell.angle_alpha   90.00
_cell.angle_beta   90.00
_cell.angle_gamma   90.00
#
_symmetry.space_group_name_H-M   'P 1'
#
loop_
_entity.id
_entity.type
_entity.pdbx_description
1 polymer ?
#
loop_
_entity_poly.entity_id
_entity_poly.type
_entity_poly.pdbx_seq_one_letter_code
_entity_poly.pdbx_strand_id
1 'polypeptide(L)'
;MIVRKRKAEKMRRTKPRLNKYEKRALFLENKEKETESPVQEKGLYVYQNITNGNLELPRQTHLGLRTIGKGKQFEGSDYFMSLVGNPMNLLRVIKILKPKEENTMDKLILDQPETVTKEGQVEYVVEKENDNIQLNDSNTNEEEQNKDVLICENPLDGVEIILAD
;
A
#
# COMPACT_ATOMS: atom_id res chain seq x y z
N MET A 1 -44.35 39.59 -40.09
CA MET A 1 -43.82 38.61 -39.12
C MET A 1 -42.46 39.10 -38.61
N ILE A 2 -42.35 39.54 -37.35
CA ILE A 2 -41.08 39.98 -36.76
C ILE A 2 -40.77 39.05 -35.58
N VAL A 3 -39.74 38.21 -35.76
CA VAL A 3 -39.27 37.26 -34.75
C VAL A 3 -38.33 37.99 -33.79
N ARG A 4 -38.80 38.26 -32.56
CA ARG A 4 -37.98 38.83 -31.48
C ARG A 4 -37.07 37.76 -30.89
N LYS A 5 -35.78 37.78 -31.24
CA LYS A 5 -34.74 37.02 -30.53
C LYS A 5 -34.39 37.74 -29.22
N ARG A 6 -34.80 37.18 -28.07
CA ARG A 6 -34.34 37.61 -26.74
C ARG A 6 -32.90 37.11 -26.54
N LYS A 7 -31.92 38.02 -26.56
CA LYS A 7 -30.54 37.73 -26.13
C LYS A 7 -30.54 37.55 -24.61
N ALA A 8 -30.27 36.33 -24.14
CA ALA A 8 -30.00 36.05 -22.75
C ALA A 8 -28.61 36.62 -22.38
N GLU A 9 -28.62 37.78 -21.71
CA GLU A 9 -27.43 38.46 -21.21
C GLU A 9 -26.92 37.71 -19.97
N LYS A 10 -25.88 36.89 -20.15
CA LYS A 10 -25.15 36.25 -19.04
C LYS A 10 -24.44 37.33 -18.22
N MET A 11 -25.07 37.82 -17.16
CA MET A 11 -24.40 38.63 -16.14
C MET A 11 -23.25 37.82 -15.51
N ARG A 12 -22.02 38.10 -15.93
CA ARG A 12 -20.81 37.66 -15.23
C ARG A 12 -20.70 38.50 -13.96
N ARG A 13 -21.11 37.95 -12.82
CA ARG A 13 -20.87 38.55 -11.49
C ARG A 13 -19.37 38.66 -11.28
N THR A 14 -18.80 39.85 -11.51
CA THR A 14 -17.41 40.15 -11.19
C THR A 14 -17.28 40.15 -9.67
N LYS A 15 -16.43 39.27 -9.13
CA LYS A 15 -16.16 39.24 -7.69
C LYS A 15 -15.65 40.61 -7.24
N PRO A 16 -16.16 41.17 -6.13
CA PRO A 16 -15.73 42.46 -5.63
C PRO A 16 -14.23 42.45 -5.32
N ARG A 17 -13.54 43.55 -5.66
CA ARG A 17 -12.13 43.72 -5.36
C ARG A 17 -11.98 44.00 -3.87
N LEU A 18 -11.43 43.03 -3.14
CA LEU A 18 -11.12 43.15 -1.72
C LEU A 18 -10.12 44.28 -1.46
N ASN A 19 -10.31 45.00 -0.35
CA ASN A 19 -9.44 46.05 0.14
C ASN A 19 -8.09 45.46 0.63
N LYS A 20 -7.04 46.29 0.72
CA LYS A 20 -5.70 45.89 1.17
C LYS A 20 -5.70 45.20 2.54
N TYR A 21 -6.53 45.68 3.46
CA TYR A 21 -6.68 45.10 4.81
C TYR A 21 -7.38 43.74 4.77
N GLU A 22 -8.45 43.63 3.98
CA GLU A 22 -9.21 42.38 3.81
C GLU A 22 -8.35 41.29 3.16
N LYS A 23 -7.53 41.67 2.17
CA LYS A 23 -6.54 40.76 1.57
C LYS A 23 -5.53 40.23 2.59
N ARG A 24 -5.09 41.07 3.52
CA ARG A 24 -4.14 40.67 4.57
C ARG A 24 -4.79 39.75 5.60
N ALA A 25 -6.03 40.03 5.99
CA ALA A 25 -6.79 39.19 6.90
C ALA A 25 -7.07 37.79 6.31
N LEU A 26 -7.54 37.73 5.06
CA LEU A 26 -7.75 36.47 4.36
C LEU A 26 -6.48 35.63 4.22
N PHE A 27 -5.33 36.28 4.01
CA PHE A 27 -4.05 35.57 3.92
C PHE A 27 -3.66 34.92 5.25
N LEU A 28 -3.86 35.62 6.37
CA LEU A 28 -3.60 35.09 7.71
C LEU A 28 -4.55 33.94 8.05
N GLU A 29 -5.84 34.12 7.78
CA GLU A 29 -6.88 33.11 8.06
C GLU A 29 -6.66 31.82 7.24
N ASN A 30 -6.29 31.94 5.97
CA ASN A 30 -5.97 30.77 5.15
C ASN A 30 -4.69 30.08 5.63
N LYS A 31 -3.69 30.84 6.09
CA LYS A 31 -2.45 30.28 6.64
C LYS A 31 -2.70 29.48 7.93
N GLU A 32 -3.59 29.96 8.79
CA GLU A 32 -3.99 29.26 10.01
C GLU A 32 -4.78 27.98 9.69
N LYS A 33 -5.75 28.06 8.77
CA LYS A 33 -6.52 26.88 8.33
C LYS A 33 -5.65 25.81 7.67
N GLU A 34 -4.64 26.21 6.89
CA GLU A 34 -3.65 25.27 6.34
C GLU A 34 -2.82 24.59 7.43
N THR A 35 -2.49 25.29 8.52
CA THR A 35 -1.77 24.68 9.64
C THR A 35 -2.63 23.73 10.47
N GLU A 36 -3.94 23.97 10.57
CA GLU A 36 -4.86 23.24 11.44
C GLU A 36 -5.57 22.07 10.78
N SER A 37 -5.68 22.06 9.44
CA SER A 37 -6.26 20.90 8.78
C SER A 37 -5.41 19.65 9.08
N PRO A 38 -6.02 18.53 9.53
CA PRO A 38 -5.32 17.27 9.65
C PRO A 38 -5.04 16.80 8.23
N VAL A 39 -3.96 17.33 7.65
CA VAL A 39 -3.38 16.82 6.41
C VAL A 39 -3.20 15.35 6.66
N GLN A 40 -3.96 14.52 5.94
CA GLN A 40 -3.87 13.07 6.05
C GLN A 40 -2.41 12.71 5.83
N GLU A 41 -1.71 12.39 6.91
CA GLU A 41 -0.28 12.13 6.90
C GLU A 41 -0.06 10.78 6.22
N LYS A 42 0.17 10.81 4.90
CA LYS A 42 0.34 9.60 4.11
C LYS A 42 1.79 9.13 4.21
N GLY A 43 2.02 8.15 5.05
CA GLY A 43 3.28 7.41 5.13
C GLY A 43 4.15 7.81 6.33
N LEU A 44 4.78 6.78 6.90
CA LEU A 44 5.73 6.91 8.00
C LEU A 44 7.14 6.72 7.44
N TYR A 45 8.06 7.61 7.77
CA TYR A 45 9.43 7.59 7.27
C TYR A 45 10.42 7.75 8.43
N VAL A 46 11.58 7.12 8.29
CA VAL A 46 12.72 7.32 9.18
C VAL A 46 13.65 8.35 8.57
N TYR A 47 13.83 9.46 9.28
CA TYR A 47 14.68 10.57 8.91
C TYR A 47 15.94 10.60 9.76
N GLN A 48 16.98 11.26 9.26
CA GLN A 48 18.20 11.56 9.99
C GLN A 48 18.56 13.03 9.86
N ASN A 49 18.91 13.66 10.99
CA ASN A 49 19.45 15.01 11.02
C ASN A 49 20.89 15.04 10.45
N ILE A 50 21.09 15.70 9.31
CA ILE A 50 22.40 15.85 8.66
C ILE A 50 23.15 17.09 9.20
N THR A 51 22.46 18.02 9.86
CA THR A 51 23.06 19.27 10.32
C THR A 51 24.10 19.03 11.42
N ASN A 52 25.01 20.00 11.60
CA ASN A 52 26.06 19.93 12.61
C ASN A 52 25.59 20.20 14.05
N GLY A 53 24.29 20.45 14.26
CA GLY A 53 23.74 20.82 15.56
C GLY A 53 22.39 20.19 15.84
N ASN A 54 21.71 20.74 16.83
CA ASN A 54 20.34 20.37 17.16
C ASN A 54 19.39 21.01 16.15
N LEU A 55 18.56 20.20 15.51
CA LEU A 55 17.54 20.66 14.58
C LEU A 55 16.20 20.78 15.33
N GLU A 56 15.62 21.98 15.32
CA GLU A 56 14.28 22.21 15.82
C GLU A 56 13.26 22.02 14.70
N LEU A 57 12.30 21.13 14.94
CA LEU A 57 11.26 20.83 13.98
C LEU A 57 10.07 21.79 14.11
N PRO A 58 9.44 22.14 12.97
CA PRO A 58 8.23 22.96 12.98
C PRO A 58 7.04 22.21 13.58
N ARG A 59 7.02 20.88 13.49
CA ARG A 59 6.02 20.00 14.11
C ARG A 59 6.70 18.97 15.01
N GLN A 60 6.00 18.51 16.04
CA GLN A 60 6.46 17.40 16.86
C GLN A 60 6.48 16.10 16.04
N THR A 61 7.40 15.21 16.37
CA THR A 61 7.45 13.86 15.78
C THR A 61 6.31 12.99 16.31
N HIS A 62 6.17 11.77 15.77
CA HIS A 62 5.24 10.77 16.32
C HIS A 62 5.52 10.45 17.81
N LEU A 63 6.77 10.62 18.25
CA LEU A 63 7.21 10.46 19.64
C LEU A 63 7.05 11.73 20.50
N GLY A 64 6.49 12.81 19.94
CA GLY A 64 6.33 14.10 20.63
C GLY A 64 7.61 14.93 20.74
N LEU A 65 8.71 14.51 20.12
CA LEU A 65 9.98 15.23 20.15
C LEU A 65 9.95 16.41 19.17
N ARG A 66 10.44 17.57 19.60
CA ARG A 66 10.58 18.76 18.74
C ARG A 66 12.01 19.04 18.32
N THR A 67 12.99 18.63 19.13
CA THR A 67 14.41 18.88 18.89
C THR A 67 15.13 17.57 18.66
N ILE A 68 15.90 17.49 17.58
CA ILE A 68 16.65 16.29 17.19
C ILE A 68 18.14 16.61 17.19
N GLY A 69 18.91 15.83 17.94
CA GLY A 69 20.37 15.97 17.98
C GLY A 69 21.03 15.66 16.64
N LYS A 70 22.27 16.12 16.46
CA LYS A 70 23.09 15.81 15.28
C LYS A 70 23.16 14.30 15.02
N GLY A 71 22.91 13.89 13.77
CA GLY A 71 23.01 12.49 13.32
C GLY A 71 21.96 11.54 13.90
N LYS A 72 21.08 12.02 14.79
CA LYS A 72 19.99 11.21 15.35
C LYS A 72 18.91 10.96 14.31
N GLN A 73 18.30 9.79 14.45
CA GLN A 73 17.20 9.35 13.61
C GLN A 73 15.88 9.52 14.33
N PHE A 74 14.81 9.75 13.59
CA PHE A 74 13.46 9.83 14.13
C PHE A 74 12.43 9.39 13.09
N GLU A 75 11.29 8.92 13.60
CA GLU A 75 10.13 8.58 12.79
C GLU A 75 9.22 9.81 12.63
N GLY A 76 8.81 10.09 11.40
CA GLY A 76 7.96 11.22 11.09
C GLY A 76 7.08 10.97 9.87
N SER A 77 6.08 11.83 9.71
CA SER A 77 5.19 11.82 8.55
C SER A 77 5.83 12.40 7.31
N ASP A 78 5.14 12.30 6.17
CA ASP A 78 5.49 12.91 4.88
C ASP A 78 5.73 14.43 4.96
N TYR A 79 5.17 15.10 5.97
CA TYR A 79 5.39 16.52 6.21
C TYR A 79 6.88 16.91 6.23
N PHE A 80 7.74 16.04 6.76
CA PHE A 80 9.17 16.31 6.82
C PHE A 80 9.92 16.06 5.51
N MET A 81 9.28 15.52 4.45
CA MET A 81 9.89 15.41 3.12
C MET A 81 10.27 16.77 2.57
N SER A 82 9.53 17.84 2.87
CA SER A 82 9.87 19.18 2.37
C SER A 82 11.18 19.73 2.94
N LEU A 83 11.68 19.15 4.04
CA LEU A 83 12.98 19.50 4.64
C LEU A 83 14.13 18.62 4.12
N VAL A 84 13.80 17.59 3.34
CA VAL A 84 14.76 16.73 2.65
C VAL A 84 15.06 17.34 1.28
N GLY A 85 16.34 17.58 0.98
CA GLY A 85 16.76 18.12 -0.31
C GLY A 85 16.78 19.65 -0.39
N ASN A 86 16.93 20.18 -1.61
CA ASN A 86 17.13 21.62 -1.82
C ASN A 86 15.84 22.42 -1.55
N PRO A 87 15.93 23.60 -0.91
CA PRO A 87 17.16 24.37 -0.66
C PRO A 87 17.83 24.12 0.71
N MET A 88 17.17 23.47 1.67
CA MET A 88 17.64 23.45 3.07
C MET A 88 18.49 22.22 3.43
N ASN A 89 18.23 21.06 2.80
CA ASN A 89 18.95 19.79 2.98
C ASN A 89 19.27 19.44 4.45
N LEU A 90 18.27 19.62 5.33
CA LEU A 90 18.44 19.46 6.79
C LEU A 90 18.31 18.00 7.20
N LEU A 91 17.47 17.25 6.47
CA LEU A 91 17.14 15.86 6.75
C LEU A 91 17.52 14.95 5.59
N ARG A 92 17.92 13.72 5.93
CA ARG A 92 18.07 12.59 5.00
C ARG A 92 17.02 11.55 5.32
N VAL A 93 16.37 11.00 4.29
CA VAL A 93 15.50 9.82 4.43
C VAL A 93 16.37 8.58 4.47
N ILE A 94 16.18 7.74 5.49
CA ILE A 94 16.87 6.46 5.63
C ILE A 94 16.00 5.31 5.17
N LYS A 95 14.76 5.26 5.69
CA LYS A 95 13.86 4.12 5.48
C LYS A 95 12.44 4.60 5.31
N ILE A 96 11.76 4.02 4.32
CA ILE A 96 10.31 4.17 4.14
C ILE A 96 9.64 3.06 4.96
N LEU A 97 8.86 3.41 5.97
CA LEU A 97 8.05 2.47 6.72
C LEU A 97 6.70 2.37 5.99
N LYS A 98 6.55 1.36 5.14
CA LYS A 98 5.23 1.03 4.61
C LYS A 98 4.35 0.69 5.81
N PRO A 99 3.11 1.23 5.91
CA PRO A 99 2.17 0.72 6.89
C PRO A 99 2.13 -0.80 6.68
N LYS A 100 2.37 -1.56 7.74
CA LYS A 100 2.14 -2.99 7.71
C LYS A 100 0.68 -3.10 7.32
N GLU A 101 0.39 -3.56 6.11
CA GLU A 101 -0.96 -3.89 5.71
C GLU A 101 -1.38 -4.98 6.70
N GLU A 102 -2.03 -4.57 7.78
CA GLU A 102 -2.78 -5.49 8.60
C GLU A 102 -3.81 -6.04 7.63
N ASN A 103 -3.55 -7.27 7.18
CA ASN A 103 -4.46 -8.07 6.38
C ASN A 103 -5.77 -8.18 7.16
N THR A 104 -6.63 -7.17 7.05
CA THR A 104 -7.97 -7.12 7.62
C THR A 104 -8.94 -7.97 6.80
N MET A 105 -8.41 -8.95 6.05
CA MET A 105 -9.18 -10.00 5.37
C MET A 105 -9.62 -11.11 6.34
N ASP A 106 -9.09 -11.17 7.57
CA ASP A 106 -9.42 -12.22 8.53
C ASP A 106 -10.76 -12.00 9.28
N LYS A 107 -11.58 -11.02 8.87
CA LYS A 107 -12.91 -10.75 9.46
C LYS A 107 -14.01 -10.49 8.43
N LEU A 108 -14.06 -11.32 7.37
CA LEU A 108 -15.24 -11.42 6.51
C LEU A 108 -15.82 -12.84 6.59
N ILE A 109 -16.33 -13.21 7.77
CA ILE A 109 -17.35 -14.26 7.88
C ILE A 109 -18.68 -13.52 7.92
N LEU A 110 -19.14 -13.08 6.75
CA LEU A 110 -20.47 -12.49 6.59
C LEU A 110 -21.49 -13.64 6.56
N ASP A 111 -22.09 -13.92 7.71
CA ASP A 111 -23.35 -14.66 7.90
C ASP A 111 -23.50 -15.95 7.08
N GLN A 112 -22.72 -16.98 7.41
CA GLN A 112 -23.07 -18.33 6.97
C GLN A 112 -24.10 -18.94 7.93
N PRO A 113 -25.17 -19.58 7.42
CA PRO A 113 -26.15 -20.24 8.28
C PRO A 113 -25.52 -21.47 8.96
N GLU A 114 -25.85 -21.66 10.24
CA GLU A 114 -25.49 -22.85 11.00
C GLU A 114 -25.96 -24.11 10.26
N THR A 115 -25.05 -25.06 10.02
CA THR A 115 -25.40 -26.35 9.40
C THR A 115 -25.34 -27.43 10.48
N VAL A 116 -26.45 -28.15 10.66
CA VAL A 116 -26.54 -29.23 11.65
C VAL A 116 -26.05 -30.52 11.01
N THR A 117 -25.05 -31.17 11.61
CA THR A 117 -24.53 -32.46 11.15
C THR A 117 -25.51 -33.59 11.47
N LYS A 118 -25.31 -34.76 10.87
CA LYS A 118 -26.17 -35.95 11.08
C LYS A 118 -26.17 -36.45 12.54
N GLU A 119 -25.19 -36.01 13.34
CA GLU A 119 -25.05 -36.32 14.76
C GLU A 119 -25.72 -35.26 15.66
N GLY A 120 -26.33 -34.23 15.08
CA GLY A 120 -27.05 -33.18 15.82
C GLY A 120 -26.15 -32.12 16.44
N GLN A 121 -24.87 -32.04 16.04
CA GLN A 121 -23.95 -31.00 16.48
C GLN A 121 -23.94 -29.84 15.48
N VAL A 122 -23.88 -28.62 16.01
CA VAL A 122 -23.86 -27.38 15.22
C VAL A 122 -22.41 -27.04 14.92
N GLU A 123 -22.03 -27.11 13.65
CA GLU A 123 -20.68 -26.76 13.20
C GLU A 123 -20.73 -25.51 12.31
N TYR A 124 -19.70 -24.67 12.44
CA TYR A 124 -19.47 -23.53 11.57
C TYR A 124 -18.49 -23.99 10.48
N VAL A 125 -18.97 -24.11 9.24
CA VAL A 125 -18.21 -24.69 8.13
C VAL A 125 -17.02 -23.80 7.77
N VAL A 126 -15.81 -24.28 8.04
CA VAL A 126 -14.65 -24.05 7.18
C VAL A 126 -14.21 -25.44 6.74
N GLU A 127 -14.58 -25.84 5.53
CA GLU A 127 -13.98 -27.00 4.89
C GLU A 127 -12.48 -26.72 4.73
N LYS A 128 -11.68 -27.14 5.71
CA LYS A 128 -10.28 -27.45 5.45
C LYS A 128 -10.32 -28.72 4.63
N GLU A 129 -10.16 -28.57 3.33
CA GLU A 129 -9.93 -29.69 2.43
C GLU A 129 -8.80 -30.55 3.00
N ASN A 130 -9.18 -31.71 3.51
CA ASN A 130 -8.41 -32.95 3.59
C ASN A 130 -6.88 -32.80 3.45
N ASP A 131 -6.17 -32.67 4.57
CA ASP A 131 -4.75 -33.06 4.67
C ASP A 131 -4.63 -34.60 4.65
N ASN A 132 -5.12 -35.22 3.58
CA ASN A 132 -4.87 -36.63 3.27
C ASN A 132 -4.73 -36.80 1.76
N ILE A 133 -3.71 -36.15 1.22
CA ILE A 133 -3.12 -36.55 -0.07
C ILE A 133 -1.95 -37.49 0.24
N GLN A 134 -2.23 -38.78 0.37
CA GLN A 134 -1.23 -39.79 0.03
C GLN A 134 -1.13 -39.83 -1.49
N LEU A 135 -0.09 -39.20 -2.03
CA LEU A 135 0.28 -39.28 -3.44
C LEU A 135 0.84 -40.69 -3.72
N ASN A 136 -0.08 -41.58 -4.11
CA ASN A 136 0.07 -42.89 -4.76
C ASN A 136 1.20 -43.83 -4.33
N ASP A 137 0.74 -44.99 -3.85
CA ASP A 137 1.45 -46.25 -3.82
C ASP A 137 2.13 -46.60 -5.16
N SER A 138 3.43 -46.86 -5.09
CA SER A 138 4.03 -47.98 -5.80
C SER A 138 5.01 -48.66 -4.85
N ASN A 139 4.46 -49.49 -3.98
CA ASN A 139 5.21 -50.50 -3.25
C ASN A 139 5.48 -51.66 -4.21
N THR A 140 6.54 -51.54 -5.01
CA THR A 140 7.21 -52.69 -5.61
C THR A 140 8.69 -52.52 -5.30
N ASN A 141 9.14 -53.26 -4.30
CA ASN A 141 10.54 -53.61 -4.16
C ASN A 141 10.96 -54.26 -5.48
N GLU A 142 11.85 -53.61 -6.22
CA GLU A 142 12.92 -54.26 -6.97
C GLU A 142 13.93 -53.18 -7.37
N GLU A 143 15.17 -53.47 -7.02
CA GLU A 143 16.37 -52.74 -7.41
C GLU A 143 16.43 -52.67 -8.94
N GLU A 144 16.67 -51.51 -9.54
CA GLU A 144 17.61 -51.31 -10.66
C GLU A 144 17.49 -49.91 -11.29
N GLN A 145 18.57 -49.13 -11.12
CA GLN A 145 19.12 -48.20 -12.11
C GLN A 145 18.20 -47.13 -12.73
N ASN A 146 17.83 -46.12 -11.96
CA ASN A 146 17.54 -44.80 -12.54
C ASN A 146 18.87 -44.14 -12.95
N LYS A 147 19.35 -44.41 -14.17
CA LYS A 147 20.22 -43.46 -14.85
C LYS A 147 19.38 -42.22 -15.14
N ASP A 148 19.81 -41.06 -14.67
CA ASP A 148 19.30 -39.77 -15.14
C ASP A 148 19.51 -39.71 -16.65
N VAL A 149 18.47 -40.01 -17.43
CA VAL A 149 18.46 -39.82 -18.88
C VAL A 149 17.82 -38.48 -19.16
N LEU A 150 18.67 -37.50 -19.46
CA LEU A 150 18.26 -36.27 -20.14
C LEU A 150 17.60 -36.66 -21.46
N ILE A 151 16.34 -36.27 -21.63
CA ILE A 151 15.60 -36.46 -22.88
C ILE A 151 16.28 -35.60 -23.95
N CYS A 152 17.09 -36.21 -24.81
CA CYS A 152 17.62 -35.55 -25.99
C CYS A 152 16.52 -35.46 -27.06
N GLU A 153 16.36 -34.27 -27.63
CA GLU A 153 15.32 -33.82 -28.57
C GLU A 153 15.36 -34.50 -29.95
N ASN A 154 15.33 -35.84 -30.03
CA ASN A 154 15.26 -36.56 -31.31
C ASN A 154 14.02 -37.48 -31.38
N PRO A 155 13.03 -37.20 -32.25
CA PRO A 155 11.74 -37.89 -32.28
C PRO A 155 11.77 -39.28 -32.95
N LEU A 156 12.94 -39.90 -33.13
CA LEU A 156 13.10 -41.20 -33.78
C LEU A 156 13.65 -42.29 -32.84
N ASP A 157 13.98 -41.97 -31.60
CA ASP A 157 14.70 -42.87 -30.67
C ASP A 157 13.74 -43.73 -29.82
N GLY A 158 12.86 -44.50 -30.47
CA GLY A 158 11.91 -45.34 -29.76
C GLY A 158 10.99 -46.23 -30.60
N VAL A 159 11.34 -46.52 -31.85
CA VAL A 159 10.53 -47.39 -32.72
C VAL A 159 11.30 -48.65 -33.07
N GLU A 160 10.98 -49.76 -32.42
CA GLU A 160 11.35 -51.10 -32.89
C GLU A 160 10.24 -51.63 -33.82
N ILE A 161 10.61 -51.95 -35.07
CA ILE A 161 9.73 -52.61 -36.04
C ILE A 161 9.98 -54.12 -35.92
N ILE A 162 8.97 -54.86 -35.48
CA ILE A 162 9.02 -56.32 -35.44
C ILE A 162 8.58 -56.84 -36.83
N LEU A 163 9.50 -57.49 -37.54
CA LEU A 163 9.18 -58.27 -38.75
C LEU A 163 8.66 -59.64 -38.33
N ALA A 164 7.45 -59.99 -38.77
CA ALA A 164 6.88 -61.32 -38.61
C ALA A 164 7.18 -62.15 -39.87
N ASP A 165 7.92 -63.24 -39.69
CA ASP A 165 8.01 -64.36 -40.64
C ASP A 165 6.99 -65.45 -40.26
#